data_AF-A0A533WKI2-F1
#
_entry.id   AF-A0A533WKI2-F1
#
_cell.length_a   1.000
_cell.length_b   1.000
_cell.length_c   1.000
_cell.angle_alpha   90.00
_cell.angle_beta   90.00
_cell.angle_gamma   90.00
#
_symmetry.space_group_name_H-M   'P 1'
#
loop_
_entity.id
_entity.type
_entity.pdbx_description
1 polymer ?
#
loop_
_entity_poly.entity_id
_entity_poly.type
_entity_poly.pdbx_seq_one_letter_code
_entity_poly.pdbx_strand_id
1 'polypeptide(L)'
;MATPFVTGAIALLLGSDEKAWSSTGLVNGDGKWTNDEIRQVLRGTAKDLGDVGKDDLFGYGLLNLDFPDSGPSNAVASLGEETEHSPFVLKLAWFAFKISLQLMT
;
A
#
# COMPACT_ATOMS: atom_id res chain seq x y z
N MET A 1 -4.83 -24.34 4.23
CA MET A 1 -5.82 -24.02 3.16
C MET A 1 -5.43 -22.74 2.41
N ALA A 2 -4.16 -22.55 2.01
CA ALA A 2 -3.69 -21.30 1.41
C ALA A 2 -3.70 -21.32 -0.13
N THR A 3 -3.47 -22.49 -0.73
CA THR A 3 -3.40 -22.66 -2.19
C THR A 3 -4.65 -22.24 -2.96
N PRO A 4 -5.91 -22.56 -2.55
CA PRO A 4 -7.08 -22.10 -3.30
C PRO A 4 -7.27 -20.58 -3.22
N PHE A 5 -6.84 -19.94 -2.12
CA PHE A 5 -6.91 -18.49 -1.96
C PHE A 5 -5.93 -17.78 -2.92
N VAL A 6 -4.70 -18.28 -2.99
CA VAL A 6 -3.69 -17.77 -3.94
C VAL A 6 -4.17 -17.94 -5.38
N THR A 7 -4.73 -19.10 -5.73
CA THR A 7 -5.26 -19.34 -7.08
C THR A 7 -6.43 -18.40 -7.41
N GLY A 8 -7.37 -18.19 -6.48
CA GLY A 8 -8.49 -17.28 -6.69
C GLY A 8 -8.05 -15.81 -6.86
N ALA A 9 -7.11 -15.36 -6.04
CA ALA A 9 -6.54 -14.02 -6.13
C ALA A 9 -5.83 -13.79 -7.48
N ILE A 10 -5.04 -14.77 -7.94
CA ILE A 10 -4.38 -14.70 -9.26
C ILE A 10 -5.42 -14.70 -10.40
N ALA A 11 -6.51 -15.46 -10.27
CA ALA A 11 -7.57 -15.44 -11.28
C ALA A 11 -8.22 -14.05 -11.41
N LEU A 12 -8.40 -13.34 -10.28
CA LEU A 12 -8.88 -11.96 -10.30
C LEU A 12 -7.86 -10.99 -10.91
N LEU A 13 -6.57 -11.14 -10.57
CA LEU A 13 -5.49 -10.34 -11.15
C LEU A 13 -5.43 -10.51 -12.67
N LEU A 14 -5.49 -11.75 -13.15
CA LEU A 14 -5.49 -12.07 -14.59
C LEU A 14 -6.75 -11.55 -15.31
N GLY A 15 -7.86 -11.39 -14.60
CA GLY A 15 -9.07 -10.74 -15.10
C GLY A 15 -8.99 -9.21 -15.11
N SER A 16 -7.99 -8.61 -14.47
CA SER A 16 -7.75 -7.16 -14.47
C SER A 16 -6.84 -6.72 -15.62
N ASP A 17 -6.95 -5.46 -16.02
CA ASP A 17 -6.09 -4.88 -17.04
C ASP A 17 -4.66 -4.68 -16.51
N GLU A 18 -3.68 -5.37 -17.09
CA GLU A 18 -2.27 -5.23 -16.74
C GLU A 18 -1.81 -3.76 -16.81
N LYS A 19 -2.28 -3.00 -17.81
CA LYS A 19 -1.91 -1.60 -17.99
C LYS A 19 -2.29 -0.71 -16.83
N ALA A 20 -3.34 -1.04 -16.11
CA ALA A 20 -3.73 -0.30 -14.91
C ALA A 20 -2.60 -0.35 -13.86
N TRP A 21 -1.82 -1.43 -13.83
CA TRP A 21 -0.70 -1.62 -12.91
C TRP A 21 0.60 -0.92 -13.34
N SER A 22 0.65 -0.31 -14.54
CA SER A 22 1.88 0.32 -15.04
C SER A 22 2.43 1.43 -14.14
N SER A 23 1.58 2.12 -13.37
CA SER A 23 1.99 3.15 -12.40
C SER A 23 2.75 2.58 -11.19
N THR A 24 2.63 1.28 -10.93
CA THR A 24 3.26 0.60 -9.79
C THR A 24 4.75 0.31 -10.02
N GLY A 25 5.21 0.32 -11.27
CA GLY A 25 6.56 -0.13 -11.64
C GLY A 25 6.80 -1.64 -11.47
N LEU A 26 5.74 -2.42 -11.18
CA LEU A 26 5.81 -3.88 -11.01
C LEU A 26 5.54 -4.64 -12.31
N VAL A 27 5.02 -3.96 -13.34
CA VAL A 27 4.66 -4.51 -14.65
C VAL A 27 5.20 -3.63 -15.77
N ASN A 28 5.27 -4.16 -17.00
CA ASN A 28 5.86 -3.44 -18.13
C ASN A 28 4.87 -2.54 -18.91
N GLY A 29 3.55 -2.66 -18.68
CA GLY A 29 2.50 -1.85 -19.29
C GLY A 29 2.12 -2.24 -20.72
N ASP A 30 2.49 -3.43 -21.20
CA ASP A 30 2.21 -3.89 -22.58
C ASP A 30 0.79 -4.48 -22.76
N GLY A 31 0.04 -4.63 -21.68
CA GLY A 31 -1.31 -5.19 -21.64
C GLY A 31 -1.37 -6.70 -21.59
N LYS A 32 -0.26 -7.40 -21.34
CA LYS A 32 -0.21 -8.86 -21.26
C LYS A 32 0.45 -9.29 -19.96
N TRP A 33 -0.29 -10.05 -19.16
CA TRP A 33 0.26 -10.67 -17.96
C TRP A 33 1.29 -11.74 -18.30
N THR A 34 2.54 -11.51 -17.90
CA THR A 34 3.59 -12.55 -17.86
C THR A 34 3.72 -13.16 -16.46
N ASN A 35 4.27 -14.37 -16.38
CA ASN A 35 4.44 -15.05 -15.09
C ASN A 35 5.36 -14.26 -14.14
N ASP A 36 6.38 -13.60 -14.68
CA ASP A 36 7.34 -12.84 -13.89
C ASP A 36 6.69 -11.57 -13.31
N GLU A 37 5.85 -10.89 -14.08
CA GLU A 37 5.06 -9.75 -13.59
C GLU A 37 4.06 -10.16 -12.52
N ILE A 38 3.36 -11.28 -12.72
CA ILE A 38 2.44 -11.80 -11.70
C ILE A 38 3.19 -12.07 -10.39
N ARG A 39 4.36 -12.72 -10.46
CA ARG A 39 5.19 -12.97 -9.28
C ARG A 39 5.71 -11.68 -8.66
N GLN A 40 6.05 -10.69 -9.48
CA GLN A 40 6.54 -9.40 -9.02
C GLN A 40 5.45 -8.61 -8.31
N VAL A 41 4.23 -8.58 -8.86
CA VAL A 41 3.05 -8.02 -8.21
C VAL A 41 2.81 -8.72 -6.88
N LEU A 42 2.68 -10.06 -6.87
CA LEU A 42 2.41 -10.83 -5.65
C LEU A 42 3.43 -10.59 -4.53
N ARG A 43 4.71 -10.34 -4.86
CA ARG A 43 5.76 -10.05 -3.87
C ARG A 43 5.78 -8.58 -3.47
N GLY A 44 5.58 -7.68 -4.44
CA GLY A 44 5.64 -6.23 -4.23
C GLY A 44 4.45 -5.68 -3.45
N THR A 45 3.29 -6.34 -3.54
CA THR A 45 2.08 -5.96 -2.81
C THR A 45 1.87 -6.78 -1.54
N ALA A 46 2.65 -7.84 -1.31
CA ALA A 46 2.53 -8.64 -0.10
C ALA A 46 2.79 -7.78 1.15
N LYS A 47 1.97 -7.99 2.17
CA LYS A 47 2.20 -7.39 3.48
C LYS A 47 3.20 -8.24 4.24
N ASP A 48 4.40 -7.71 4.38
CA ASP A 48 5.47 -8.36 5.11
C ASP A 48 5.06 -8.68 6.56
N LEU A 49 5.45 -9.86 7.03
CA LEU A 49 5.22 -10.33 8.39
C LEU A 49 6.55 -10.75 9.00
N GLY A 50 7.13 -9.88 9.81
CA GLY A 50 8.38 -10.17 10.52
C GLY A 50 9.50 -9.26 10.04
N ASP A 51 10.67 -9.85 9.81
CA ASP A 51 11.86 -9.14 9.37
C ASP A 51 11.75 -8.76 7.89
N VAL A 52 12.25 -7.57 7.55
CA VAL A 52 12.12 -7.01 6.20
C VAL A 52 12.66 -7.97 5.13
N GLY A 53 11.78 -8.36 4.21
CA GLY A 53 12.15 -9.07 2.99
C GLY A 53 11.55 -10.47 2.89
N LYS A 54 12.35 -11.43 2.38
CA LYS A 54 11.90 -12.82 2.28
C LYS A 54 12.40 -13.61 3.48
N ASP A 55 11.48 -14.18 4.24
CA ASP A 55 11.77 -15.08 5.35
C ASP A 55 11.48 -16.56 5.01
N ASP A 56 11.80 -17.46 5.95
CA ASP A 56 11.61 -18.91 5.81
C ASP A 56 10.21 -19.42 6.24
N LEU A 57 9.42 -18.60 6.96
CA LEU A 57 8.16 -19.00 7.60
C LEU A 57 6.91 -18.44 6.90
N PHE A 58 6.91 -17.16 6.56
CA PHE A 58 5.92 -16.39 5.83
C PHE A 58 6.34 -16.04 4.39
N GLY A 59 7.60 -16.26 4.01
CA GLY A 59 8.06 -15.95 2.66
C GLY A 59 8.15 -14.45 2.45
N TYR A 60 7.36 -13.89 1.53
CA TYR A 60 7.25 -12.43 1.34
C TYR A 60 6.11 -11.81 2.17
N GLY A 61 5.50 -12.60 3.07
CA GLY A 61 4.37 -12.17 3.91
C GLY A 61 3.00 -12.55 3.36
N LEU A 62 1.98 -11.83 3.81
CA LEU A 62 0.58 -12.08 3.46
C LEU A 62 0.26 -11.57 2.07
N LEU A 63 -0.44 -12.41 1.31
CA LEU A 63 -0.99 -12.03 0.02
C LEU A 63 -1.94 -10.83 0.15
N ASN A 64 -1.61 -9.74 -0.52
CA ASN A 64 -2.48 -8.59 -0.69
C ASN A 64 -2.39 -8.14 -2.16
N LEU A 65 -3.53 -7.87 -2.80
CA LEU A 65 -3.62 -7.39 -4.19
C LEU A 65 -4.32 -6.02 -4.26
N ASP A 66 -4.29 -5.25 -3.17
CA ASP A 66 -4.73 -3.87 -3.20
C ASP A 66 -3.90 -3.08 -4.22
N PHE A 67 -4.60 -2.49 -5.18
CA PHE A 67 -4.03 -1.59 -6.16
C PHE A 67 -3.40 -0.41 -5.41
N PRO A 68 -2.09 -0.15 -5.55
CA PRO A 68 -1.43 0.90 -4.76
C PRO A 68 -1.90 2.33 -5.11
N ASP A 69 -2.65 2.50 -6.21
CA ASP A 69 -3.19 3.79 -6.67
C ASP A 69 -4.72 3.92 -6.46
N SER A 70 -5.36 2.89 -5.93
CA SER A 70 -6.69 3.01 -5.34
C SER A 70 -6.48 3.03 -3.84
N GLY A 71 -6.61 4.21 -3.22
CA GLY A 71 -6.71 4.31 -1.77
C GLY A 71 -7.62 3.20 -1.22
N PRO A 72 -7.35 2.71 0.00
CA PRO A 72 -7.92 1.46 0.51
C PRO A 72 -9.40 1.39 0.19
N SER A 73 -9.83 0.33 -0.50
CA SER A 73 -11.25 0.04 -0.56
C SER A 73 -11.71 -0.04 0.88
N ASN A 74 -12.59 0.87 1.23
CA ASN A 74 -13.14 1.10 2.54
C ASN A 74 -13.96 -0.12 2.97
N ALA A 75 -13.27 -1.19 3.34
CA ALA A 75 -13.72 -2.13 4.35
C ALA A 75 -13.73 -1.34 5.67
N VAL A 76 -14.81 -0.56 5.86
CA VAL A 76 -15.15 0.08 7.12
C VAL A 76 -15.56 -1.01 8.10
N ALA A 77 -14.58 -1.77 8.58
CA ALA A 77 -14.65 -2.46 9.85
C ALA A 77 -13.90 -1.57 10.85
N SER A 78 -14.65 -0.63 11.43
CA SER A 78 -14.52 -0.13 12.79
C SER A 78 -13.13 -0.27 13.43
N LEU A 79 -12.45 0.86 13.64
CA LEU A 79 -12.01 1.35 14.96
C LEU A 79 -11.24 2.68 14.77
N GLY A 80 -11.83 3.79 15.22
CA GLY A 80 -11.12 5.03 15.61
C GLY A 80 -10.41 5.80 14.50
N GLU A 81 -11.05 6.89 14.04
CA GLU A 81 -10.37 7.97 13.34
C GLU A 81 -9.60 8.82 14.37
N GLU A 82 -8.27 8.68 14.42
CA GLU A 82 -7.37 9.64 15.06
C GLU A 82 -6.30 9.99 14.03
N THR A 83 -6.53 11.08 13.29
CA THR A 83 -5.58 11.64 12.33
C THR A 83 -4.58 12.55 13.06
N GLU A 84 -3.55 11.94 13.63
CA GLU A 84 -2.33 12.61 14.13
C GLU A 84 -1.14 11.94 13.44
N HIS A 85 -0.17 12.57 12.76
CA HIS A 85 0.30 13.94 12.75
C HIS A 85 1.01 14.22 11.41
N SER A 86 0.76 15.39 10.81
CA SER A 86 1.83 16.01 10.01
C SER A 86 2.68 16.87 10.96
N PRO A 87 3.98 16.58 11.14
CA PRO A 87 4.84 17.38 12.02
C PRO A 87 5.06 18.81 11.50
N PHE A 88 4.66 19.09 10.26
CA PHE A 88 4.82 20.39 9.62
C PHE A 88 3.75 21.40 10.06
N VAL A 89 2.47 20.97 10.15
CA VAL A 89 1.36 21.86 10.53
C VAL A 89 1.51 22.32 11.99
N LEU A 90 1.89 21.44 12.90
CA LEU A 90 2.09 21.79 14.31
C LEU A 90 3.27 22.77 14.50
N LYS A 91 4.35 22.58 13.72
CA LYS A 91 5.52 23.46 13.75
C LYS A 91 5.19 24.85 13.19
N LEU A 92 4.37 24.93 12.14
CA LEU A 92 3.93 26.19 11.54
C LEU A 92 2.94 26.93 12.45
N ALA A 93 2.00 26.22 13.07
CA ALA A 93 1.04 26.80 14.01
C ALA A 93 1.73 27.36 15.26
N TRP A 94 2.73 26.65 15.81
CA TRP A 94 3.55 27.17 16.91
C TRP A 94 4.34 28.42 16.45
N PHE A 95 4.98 28.38 15.28
CA PHE A 95 5.75 29.52 14.79
C PHE A 95 4.89 30.79 14.63
N ALA A 96 3.68 30.64 14.09
CA ALA A 96 2.70 31.71 13.97
C ALA A 96 2.25 32.23 15.35
N PHE A 97 1.97 31.33 16.30
CA PHE A 97 1.60 31.71 17.67
C PHE A 97 2.71 32.48 18.39
N LYS A 98 3.98 32.06 18.25
CA LYS A 98 5.13 32.75 18.83
C LYS A 98 5.34 34.14 18.25
N ILE A 99 5.16 34.32 16.94
CA ILE A 99 5.29 35.64 16.28
C ILE A 99 4.21 36.59 16.79
N SER A 100 2.95 36.13 16.88
CA SER A 100 1.86 36.98 17.39
C SER A 100 2.10 37.42 18.84
N LEU A 101 2.64 36.55 19.69
CA LEU A 101 2.91 36.89 21.09
C LEU A 101 4.04 37.94 21.23
N GLN A 102 4.98 38.00 20.28
CA GLN A 102 6.09 38.97 20.27
C GLN A 102 5.66 40.35 19.74
N LEU A 103 4.53 40.43 19.04
CA LEU A 103 3.97 41.67 18.48
C LEU A 103 2.96 42.37 19.41
N MET A 104 2.65 41.77 20.58
CA MET A 104 1.67 42.26 21.56
C MET A 104 2.30 42.87 22.82
N THR A 105 3.62 43.11 22.81
CA THR A 105 4.38 43.90 23.80
C THR A 105 5.10 45.05 23.12
#